data_AF-A0A7K0ZU65-F1
#
_entry.id   AF-A0A7K0ZU65-F1
#
_cell.length_a   1.000
_cell.length_b   1.000
_cell.length_c   1.000
_cell.angle_alpha   90.00
_cell.angle_beta   90.00
_cell.angle_gamma   90.00
#
_symmetry.space_group_name_H-M   'P 1'
#
loop_
_entity.id
_entity.type
_entity.pdbx_description
1 polymer ?
#
loop_
_entity_poly.entity_id
_entity_poly.type
_entity_poly.pdbx_seq_one_letter_code
_entity_poly.pdbx_strand_id
1 'polypeptide(L)'
;MAANGRGFWMHQLVEYGIAGGLIMMSAQSATPLAPASMGLAILFNVAVADGPMSAFKWFSRRVHKYIDWAIIVSALAASAILDLDVQARLVLLAVGLVMAIIVLGTNFVKKGAQQPRGK
;
A
#
# COMPACT_ATOMS: atom_id res chain seq x y z
N MET A 1 -8.02 23.79 -2.93
CA MET A 1 -6.75 23.40 -2.27
C MET A 1 -6.03 22.45 -3.20
N ALA A 2 -4.74 22.70 -3.44
CA ALA A 2 -4.05 22.31 -4.67
C ALA A 2 -4.22 20.84 -5.07
N ALA A 3 -4.40 20.60 -6.38
CA ALA A 3 -4.40 19.29 -7.01
C ALA A 3 -3.00 18.61 -7.02
N ASN A 4 -2.14 18.98 -6.07
CA ASN A 4 -0.70 18.69 -6.08
C ASN A 4 -0.40 17.48 -5.20
N GLY A 5 -0.62 16.30 -5.77
CA GLY A 5 -0.14 15.03 -5.24
C GLY A 5 0.03 14.05 -6.38
N ARG A 6 0.92 13.08 -6.22
CA ARG A 6 1.15 12.03 -7.24
C ARG A 6 -0.18 11.34 -7.54
N GLY A 7 -0.43 11.06 -8.82
CA GLY A 7 -1.66 10.40 -9.24
C GLY A 7 -1.78 9.00 -8.61
N PHE A 8 -3.00 8.58 -8.30
CA PHE A 8 -3.27 7.29 -7.66
C PHE A 8 -2.68 6.10 -8.43
N TRP A 9 -2.53 6.16 -9.76
CA TRP A 9 -1.83 5.11 -10.52
C TRP A 9 -0.39 4.89 -10.03
N MET A 10 0.37 5.96 -9.76
CA MET A 10 1.76 5.80 -9.33
C MET A 10 1.83 5.19 -7.92
N HIS A 11 0.85 5.49 -7.07
CA HIS A 11 0.68 4.80 -5.79
C HIS A 11 0.51 3.28 -5.99
N GLN A 12 -0.47 2.90 -6.82
CA GLN A 12 -0.75 1.49 -7.12
C GLN A 12 0.45 0.76 -7.73
N LEU A 13 1.23 1.41 -8.60
CA LEU A 13 2.40 0.80 -9.22
C LEU A 13 3.44 0.40 -8.17
N VAL A 14 3.67 1.28 -7.20
CA VAL A 14 4.63 1.02 -6.14
C VAL A 14 4.11 -0.05 -5.18
N GLU A 15 2.82 -0.03 -4.83
CA GLU A 15 2.22 -1.09 -4.01
C GLU A 15 2.30 -2.47 -4.67
N TYR A 16 2.02 -2.58 -5.97
CA TYR A 16 2.19 -3.84 -6.70
C TYR A 16 3.64 -4.32 -6.68
N GLY A 17 4.60 -3.41 -6.87
CA GLY A 17 6.02 -3.73 -6.79
C GLY A 17 6.43 -4.22 -5.40
N ILE A 18 5.97 -3.54 -4.34
CA ILE A 18 6.22 -3.94 -2.95
C ILE A 18 5.59 -5.28 -2.64
N ALA A 19 4.32 -5.48 -3.01
CA ALA A 19 3.59 -6.71 -2.77
C ALA A 19 4.26 -7.91 -3.45
N GLY A 20 4.58 -7.78 -4.74
CA GLY A 20 5.31 -8.82 -5.48
C GLY A 20 6.68 -9.09 -4.88
N GLY A 21 7.42 -8.02 -4.53
CA GLY A 21 8.73 -8.12 -3.88
C GLY A 21 8.68 -8.87 -2.55
N LEU A 22 7.71 -8.56 -1.69
CA LEU A 22 7.51 -9.22 -0.41
C LEU A 22 7.13 -10.70 -0.58
N ILE A 23 6.23 -11.01 -1.51
CA ILE A 23 5.82 -12.40 -1.77
C ILE A 23 7.02 -13.21 -2.29
N MET A 24 7.78 -12.69 -3.26
CA MET A 24 8.97 -13.38 -3.77
C MET A 24 10.07 -13.51 -2.72
N MET A 25 10.29 -12.48 -1.90
CA MET A 25 11.26 -12.53 -0.81
C MET A 25 10.85 -13.56 0.25
N SER A 26 9.56 -13.66 0.56
CA SER A 26 9.07 -14.60 1.57
C SER A 26 9.39 -16.06 1.22
N ALA A 27 9.45 -16.41 -0.07
CA ALA A 27 9.84 -17.76 -0.52
C ALA A 27 11.30 -18.13 -0.17
N GLN A 28 12.14 -17.14 0.19
CA GLN A 28 13.55 -17.31 0.50
C GLN A 28 13.89 -16.98 1.98
N SER A 29 12.90 -16.54 2.77
CA SER A 29 13.10 -16.11 4.16
C SER A 29 12.95 -17.28 5.14
N ALA A 30 13.73 -17.27 6.22
CA ALA A 30 13.56 -18.17 7.35
C ALA A 30 12.28 -17.87 8.17
N THR A 31 11.73 -16.66 8.04
CA THR A 31 10.50 -16.20 8.69
C THR A 31 9.45 -15.78 7.66
N PRO A 32 8.96 -16.70 6.80
CA PRO A 32 8.21 -16.37 5.58
C PRO A 32 6.82 -15.75 5.85
N LEU A 33 6.19 -16.10 6.97
CA LEU A 33 4.81 -15.73 7.26
C LEU A 33 4.59 -14.21 7.36
N ALA A 34 5.49 -13.48 8.01
CA ALA A 34 5.37 -12.04 8.18
C ALA A 34 5.46 -11.25 6.84
N PRO A 35 6.51 -11.42 6.01
CA PRO A 35 6.57 -10.78 4.70
C PRO A 35 5.50 -11.27 3.73
N ALA A 36 5.15 -12.58 3.73
CA ALA A 36 4.10 -13.10 2.85
C ALA A 36 2.73 -12.48 3.17
N SER A 37 2.33 -12.48 4.44
CA SER A 37 1.04 -11.92 4.86
C SER A 37 0.95 -10.43 4.58
N MET A 38 2.04 -9.68 4.81
CA MET A 38 2.15 -8.27 4.46
C MET A 38 2.01 -8.04 2.95
N GLY A 39 2.73 -8.83 2.14
CA GLY A 39 2.68 -8.73 0.68
C GLY A 39 1.28 -9.02 0.12
N LEU A 40 0.60 -10.04 0.67
CA LEU A 40 -0.78 -10.36 0.30
C LEU A 40 -1.77 -9.27 0.74
N ALA A 41 -1.59 -8.67 1.90
CA ALA A 41 -2.43 -7.57 2.38
C ALA A 41 -2.33 -6.35 1.45
N ILE A 42 -1.11 -5.97 1.07
CA ILE A 42 -0.86 -4.88 0.10
C ILE A 42 -1.46 -5.24 -1.26
N LEU A 43 -1.18 -6.45 -1.77
CA LEU A 43 -1.71 -6.92 -3.05
C LEU A 43 -3.24 -6.85 -3.10
N PHE A 44 -3.89 -7.33 -2.05
CA PHE A 44 -5.35 -7.31 -1.97
C PHE A 44 -5.85 -5.87 -1.97
N ASN A 45 -5.29 -5.01 -1.13
CA ASN A 45 -5.73 -3.63 -0.99
C ASN A 45 -5.57 -2.83 -2.30
N VAL A 46 -4.46 -2.98 -3.01
CA VAL A 46 -4.24 -2.32 -4.31
C VAL A 46 -5.16 -2.87 -5.40
N ALA A 47 -5.43 -4.18 -5.38
CA ALA A 47 -6.23 -4.85 -6.40
C ALA A 47 -7.71 -4.50 -6.36
N VAL A 48 -8.25 -4.11 -5.19
CA VAL A 48 -9.69 -3.87 -5.00
C VAL A 48 -10.10 -2.38 -4.92
N ALA A 49 -9.12 -1.47 -4.94
CA ALA A 49 -9.36 -0.04 -4.85
C ALA A 49 -9.96 0.56 -6.14
N ASP A 50 -10.66 1.69 -6.07
CA ASP A 50 -11.13 2.42 -7.26
C ASP A 50 -10.00 3.20 -7.95
N GLY A 51 -9.18 2.45 -8.71
CA GLY A 51 -7.99 2.91 -9.41
C GLY A 51 -7.92 2.46 -10.88
N PRO A 52 -7.05 3.09 -11.68
CA PRO A 52 -6.83 2.70 -13.07
C PRO A 52 -6.16 1.34 -13.25
N MET A 53 -5.38 0.86 -12.28
CA MET A 53 -4.65 -0.41 -12.37
C MET A 53 -5.24 -1.52 -11.49
N SER A 54 -6.45 -1.31 -10.97
CA SER A 54 -7.10 -2.28 -10.09
C SER A 54 -7.73 -3.42 -10.89
N ALA A 55 -7.67 -4.63 -10.34
CA ALA A 55 -8.39 -5.78 -10.89
C ALA A 55 -9.90 -5.68 -10.61
N PHE A 56 -10.26 -5.20 -9.41
CA PHE A 56 -11.62 -5.02 -8.94
C PHE A 56 -11.80 -3.61 -8.37
N LYS A 57 -13.02 -3.08 -8.39
CA LYS A 57 -13.34 -1.72 -7.90
C LYS A 57 -14.35 -1.78 -6.76
N TRP A 58 -14.01 -2.54 -5.72
CA TRP A 58 -14.93 -2.79 -4.60
C TRP A 58 -14.98 -1.63 -3.62
N PHE A 59 -13.86 -0.94 -3.35
CA PHE A 59 -13.82 0.12 -2.35
C PHE A 59 -13.24 1.43 -2.89
N SER A 60 -13.68 2.55 -2.28
CA SER A 60 -13.20 3.88 -2.65
C SER A 60 -11.73 4.10 -2.28
N ARG A 61 -11.08 5.06 -2.95
CA ARG A 61 -9.71 5.50 -2.63
C ARG A 61 -9.53 5.95 -1.17
N ARG A 62 -10.60 6.41 -0.52
CA ARG A 62 -10.58 6.79 0.89
C ARG A 62 -10.45 5.56 1.80
N VAL A 63 -11.16 4.48 1.47
CA VAL A 63 -11.07 3.22 2.22
C VAL A 63 -9.67 2.62 2.07
N HIS A 64 -9.17 2.57 0.84
CA HIS A 64 -7.79 2.13 0.55
C HIS A 64 -6.76 2.92 1.37
N LYS A 65 -6.84 4.26 1.41
CA LYS A 65 -5.96 5.09 2.25
C LYS A 65 -5.95 4.67 3.74
N TYR A 66 -7.10 4.33 4.31
CA TYR A 66 -7.15 3.89 5.71
C TYR A 66 -6.50 2.51 5.89
N ILE A 67 -6.68 1.61 4.92
CA ILE A 67 -6.02 0.31 4.91
C ILE A 67 -4.51 0.49 4.75
N ASP A 68 -4.02 1.42 3.93
CA ASP A 68 -2.59 1.71 3.81
C ASP A 68 -1.98 2.09 5.16
N TRP A 69 -2.67 2.96 5.92
CA TRP A 69 -2.22 3.34 7.26
C TRP A 69 -2.19 2.15 8.22
N ALA A 70 -3.20 1.27 8.16
CA ALA A 70 -3.20 0.03 8.94
C ALA A 70 -2.02 -0.89 8.56
N ILE A 71 -1.73 -1.02 7.27
CA ILE A 71 -0.58 -1.78 6.73
C ILE A 71 0.74 -1.17 7.22
N ILE A 72 0.91 0.15 7.14
CA ILE A 72 2.11 0.86 7.61
C ILE A 72 2.35 0.58 9.09
N VAL A 73 1.35 0.82 9.93
CA VAL A 73 1.46 0.60 11.38
C VAL A 73 1.78 -0.85 11.68
N SER A 74 1.12 -1.79 10.98
CA SER A 74 1.37 -3.22 11.15
C SER A 74 2.78 -3.62 10.73
N ALA A 75 3.31 -3.08 9.62
CA ALA A 75 4.67 -3.37 9.16
C ALA A 75 5.74 -2.85 10.13
N LEU A 76 5.56 -1.62 10.63
CA LEU A 76 6.47 -1.03 11.62
C LEU A 76 6.40 -1.77 12.96
N ALA A 77 5.20 -2.11 13.43
CA ALA A 77 5.01 -2.90 14.65
C ALA A 77 5.61 -4.30 14.52
N ALA A 78 5.37 -4.98 13.39
CA ALA A 78 5.94 -6.30 13.12
C ALA A 78 7.47 -6.25 13.10
N SER A 79 8.05 -5.24 12.45
CA SER A 79 9.51 -5.03 12.43
C SER A 79 10.10 -4.75 13.81
N ALA A 80 9.34 -4.15 14.73
CA ALA A 80 9.82 -3.85 16.08
C ALA A 80 9.65 -5.03 17.05
N ILE A 81 8.51 -5.72 17.00
CA ILE A 81 8.03 -6.60 18.08
C ILE A 81 8.23 -8.08 17.76
N LEU A 82 8.12 -8.49 16.49
CA LEU A 82 8.23 -9.90 16.13
C LEU A 82 9.68 -10.38 16.17
N ASP A 83 9.84 -11.67 16.44
CA ASP A 83 11.13 -12.36 16.29
C ASP A 83 11.32 -12.72 14.82
N LEU A 84 12.05 -11.87 14.12
CA LEU A 84 12.31 -11.95 12.68
C LEU A 84 13.80 -12.02 12.44
N ASP A 85 14.19 -12.74 11.39
CA ASP A 85 15.54 -12.64 10.85
C ASP A 85 15.83 -11.18 10.40
N VAL A 86 17.11 -10.81 10.39
CA VAL A 86 17.54 -9.43 10.12
C VAL A 86 17.01 -8.94 8.77
N GLN A 87 16.97 -9.81 7.76
CA GLN A 87 16.51 -9.44 6.44
C GLN A 87 15.00 -9.13 6.44
N ALA A 88 14.17 -10.01 6.99
CA ALA A 88 12.73 -9.79 7.13
C ALA A 88 12.42 -8.53 7.95
N ARG A 89 13.14 -8.32 9.06
CA ARG A 89 12.99 -7.13 9.90
C ARG A 89 13.25 -5.84 9.13
N LEU A 90 14.37 -5.77 8.42
CA LEU A 90 14.76 -4.60 7.64
C LEU A 90 13.82 -4.35 6.47
N VAL A 91 13.34 -5.40 5.81
CA VAL A 91 12.38 -5.27 4.71
C VAL A 91 11.04 -4.74 5.22
N LEU A 92 10.49 -5.25 6.32
CA LEU A 92 9.24 -4.72 6.88
C LEU A 92 9.38 -3.25 7.34
N LEU A 93 10.54 -2.88 7.91
CA LEU A 93 10.83 -1.50 8.25
C LEU A 93 10.84 -0.61 6.99
N ALA A 94 11.56 -1.03 5.96
CA ALA A 94 11.65 -0.30 4.69
C ALA A 94 10.28 -0.16 4.02
N VAL A 95 9.47 -1.23 4.02
CA VAL A 95 8.10 -1.20 3.48
C VAL A 95 7.24 -0.20 4.25
N GLY A 96 7.25 -0.20 5.58
CA GLY A 96 6.50 0.76 6.37
C GLY A 96 6.86 2.21 6.05
N LEU A 97 8.16 2.51 5.93
CA LEU A 97 8.65 3.85 5.58
C LEU A 97 8.28 4.25 4.15
N VAL A 98 8.49 3.37 3.18
CA VAL A 98 8.19 3.61 1.77
C VAL A 98 6.68 3.81 1.59
N MET A 99 5.84 2.94 2.16
CA MET A 99 4.38 3.08 2.16
C MET A 99 3.95 4.43 2.76
N ALA A 100 4.52 4.84 3.90
CA ALA A 100 4.21 6.15 4.49
C ALA A 100 4.52 7.32 3.55
N ILE A 101 5.68 7.30 2.88
CA ILE A 101 6.06 8.33 1.90
C ILE A 101 5.06 8.38 0.74
N ILE A 102 4.67 7.21 0.20
CA ILE A 102 3.79 7.16 -0.96
C ILE A 102 2.38 7.62 -0.57
N VAL A 103 1.84 7.15 0.56
CA VAL A 103 0.52 7.56 1.08
C VAL A 103 0.47 9.07 1.30
N LEU A 104 1.47 9.65 1.95
CA LEU A 104 1.54 11.09 2.19
C LEU A 104 1.64 11.91 0.90
N GLY A 105 2.31 11.36 -0.13
CA GLY A 105 2.48 12.01 -1.43
C GLY A 105 1.34 11.78 -2.43
N THR A 106 0.30 10.99 -2.09
CA THR A 106 -0.73 10.56 -3.03
C THR A 106 -1.98 11.43 -2.99
N ASN A 107 -2.48 11.81 -4.17
CA ASN A 107 -3.78 12.45 -4.31
C ASN A 107 -4.89 11.39 -4.46
N PHE A 108 -5.67 11.20 -3.40
CA PHE A 108 -6.78 10.23 -3.36
C PHE A 108 -8.11 10.76 -3.94
N VAL A 109 -8.16 12.00 -4.43
CA VAL A 109 -9.38 12.55 -5.04
C VAL A 109 -9.60 11.94 -6.43
N LYS A 110 -10.81 11.44 -6.69
CA LYS A 110 -11.18 10.93 -8.03
C LYS A 110 -11.42 12.11 -8.97
N LYS A 111 -10.67 12.18 -10.08
CA LYS A 111 -10.83 13.19 -11.13
C LYS A 111 -12.22 12.98 -11.76
N GLY A 112 -13.14 13.93 -11.57
CA GLY A 112 -14.55 13.83 -11.99
C GLY A 112 -15.59 13.80 -10.86
N ALA A 113 -15.20 13.75 -9.58
CA ALA A 113 -16.13 13.96 -8.45
C ALA A 113 -16.58 15.43 -8.30
N GLN A 114 -16.20 16.29 -9.25
CA GLN A 114 -16.68 17.66 -9.37
C GLN A 114 -17.29 17.82 -10.76
N GLN A 115 -18.63 17.79 -10.82
CA GLN A 115 -19.51 18.66 -11.63
C GLN A 115 -20.98 18.18 -11.49
N PRO A 116 -22.02 19.05 -11.66
CA PRO A 116 -21.98 20.43 -12.14
C PRO A 116 -22.36 21.45 -11.07
N ARG A 117 -21.77 22.65 -11.10
CA ARG A 117 -22.40 23.83 -10.50
C ARG A 117 -23.62 24.10 -11.37
N GLY A 118 -24.79 23.69 -10.89
CA GLY A 118 -26.04 23.73 -11.64
C GLY A 118 -26.45 25.17 -11.99
N LYS A 119 -26.96 25.28 -13.22
CA LYS A 119 -27.84 26.30 -13.82
C LYS A 119 -27.49 27.77 -13.60
#